data_AF-A0A9X2BXX3-F1
#
_entry.id   AF-A0A9X2BXX3-F1
#
_cell.length_a   1.000
_cell.length_b   1.000
_cell.length_c   1.000
_cell.angle_alpha   90.00
_cell.angle_beta   90.00
_cell.angle_gamma   90.00
#
_symmetry.space_group_name_H-M   'P 1'
#
loop_
_entity.id
_entity.type
_entity.pdbx_description
1 polymer ?
#
loop_
_entity_poly.entity_id
_entity_poly.type
_entity_poly.pdbx_seq_one_letter_code
_entity_poly.pdbx_strand_id
1 'polypeptide(L)'
;MFGDLVFRQLFDAASSTYTYLLGCPRTRQAVIIDTVFEQHLRDRALVEELGLTLVAALDTHCHADHVTGAWLMQQATGCRIGISARYGDEMRGADLRLDGGDRVVFGQHRLDVRATPGHTGGCLTFVDGDRRMAFTGDCLLIRGAGRCDFQQGHAGTLYRSITQQIFSLPDECLVFPGHDYSGRTMSSVGEERRHNPRIGGHADERDFVGFMENLHLPHPKQLAVALPANQRSGRPEDGAAPRVADWAPVRQTYAGLIEIEPDWVSEHLDDVLLLDVRQPEEMDERLGRIASARLLPLSELKARLDSLPRDKPVVAVCHAGMRSGQATVLLKQGGFTRVANLRGGMLTWHQMGLPVVRGAAT
;
A
#
# COMPACT_ATOMS: atom_id res chain seq x y z
N MET A 1 -21.57 8.02 -4.09
CA MET A 1 -21.14 7.01 -3.09
C MET A 1 -21.14 5.66 -3.80
N PHE A 2 -19.99 5.00 -3.94
CA PHE A 2 -19.82 3.72 -4.66
C PHE A 2 -20.47 2.57 -3.88
N GLY A 3 -21.78 2.64 -3.62
CA GLY A 3 -22.49 1.98 -2.49
C GLY A 3 -22.36 0.46 -2.35
N ASP A 4 -21.71 -0.23 -3.28
CA ASP A 4 -21.41 -1.65 -3.21
C ASP A 4 -19.91 -1.98 -3.41
N LEU A 5 -19.00 -1.01 -3.35
CA LEU A 5 -17.57 -1.19 -3.56
C LEU A 5 -16.77 -0.43 -2.48
N VAL A 6 -15.88 -1.12 -1.77
CA VAL A 6 -14.82 -0.46 -1.00
C VAL A 6 -13.79 0.06 -1.98
N PHE A 7 -13.54 1.36 -1.98
CA PHE A 7 -12.55 2.00 -2.83
C PHE A 7 -11.62 2.90 -2.01
N ARG A 8 -10.30 2.75 -2.20
CA ARG A 8 -9.27 3.65 -1.68
C ARG A 8 -8.26 3.94 -2.78
N GLN A 9 -7.95 5.21 -2.93
CA GLN A 9 -6.80 5.69 -3.70
C GLN A 9 -5.73 6.13 -2.71
N LEU A 10 -4.55 5.55 -2.81
CA LEU A 10 -3.39 5.83 -1.98
C LEU A 10 -2.32 6.46 -2.86
N PHE A 11 -1.48 7.30 -2.28
CA PHE A 11 -0.46 8.04 -3.02
C PHE A 11 0.92 7.80 -2.40
N ASP A 12 1.91 7.51 -3.23
CA ASP A 12 3.32 7.54 -2.86
C ASP A 12 3.93 8.87 -3.33
N ALA A 13 4.44 9.66 -2.39
CA ALA A 13 4.97 10.99 -2.70
C ALA A 13 6.37 10.97 -3.35
N ALA A 14 7.11 9.86 -3.25
CA ALA A 14 8.46 9.77 -3.80
C ALA A 14 8.46 9.52 -5.31
N SER A 15 7.53 8.68 -5.77
CA SER A 15 7.33 8.28 -7.17
C SER A 15 6.15 9.01 -7.85
N SER A 16 5.29 9.65 -7.06
CA SER A 16 4.00 10.18 -7.50
C SER A 16 3.00 9.12 -7.98
N THR A 17 3.17 7.87 -7.54
CA THR A 17 2.32 6.74 -7.92
C THR A 17 1.01 6.74 -7.13
N TYR A 18 -0.08 6.42 -7.82
CA TYR A 18 -1.33 6.02 -7.21
C TYR A 18 -1.45 4.51 -7.12
N THR A 19 -1.77 4.02 -5.92
CA THR A 19 -2.15 2.63 -5.65
C THR A 19 -3.65 2.58 -5.37
N TYR A 20 -4.36 1.59 -5.92
CA TYR A 20 -5.81 1.49 -5.79
C TYR A 20 -6.23 0.20 -5.10
N LEU A 21 -6.94 0.30 -3.97
CA LEU A 21 -7.55 -0.85 -3.28
C LEU A 21 -9.05 -0.88 -3.57
N LEU A 22 -9.50 -2.01 -4.14
CA LEU A 22 -10.90 -2.29 -4.46
C LEU A 22 -11.34 -3.53 -3.70
N GLY A 23 -12.46 -3.46 -2.98
CA GLY A 23 -12.95 -4.56 -2.16
C GLY A 23 -14.46 -4.75 -2.26
N CYS A 24 -14.90 -6.00 -2.21
CA CYS A 24 -16.30 -6.38 -2.08
C CYS A 24 -16.75 -6.25 -0.62
N PRO A 25 -17.67 -5.34 -0.26
CA PRO A 25 -18.13 -5.20 1.12
C PRO A 25 -18.76 -6.47 1.69
N ARG A 26 -19.43 -7.28 0.83
CA ARG A 26 -20.15 -8.51 1.19
C ARG A 26 -19.22 -9.70 1.45
N THR A 27 -18.31 -9.99 0.53
CA THR A 27 -17.43 -11.17 0.62
C THR A 27 -16.07 -10.86 1.24
N ARG A 28 -15.74 -9.58 1.42
CA ARG A 28 -14.45 -9.05 1.88
C ARG A 28 -13.29 -9.29 0.92
N GLN A 29 -13.49 -9.99 -0.20
CA GLN A 29 -12.45 -10.18 -1.21
C GLN A 29 -12.08 -8.85 -1.87
N ALA A 30 -10.79 -8.64 -2.10
CA ALA A 30 -10.25 -7.38 -2.61
C ALA A 30 -9.10 -7.61 -3.60
N VAL A 31 -8.87 -6.61 -4.45
CA VAL A 31 -7.68 -6.49 -5.30
C VAL A 31 -6.99 -5.16 -5.01
N ILE A 32 -5.68 -5.12 -5.22
CA ILE A 32 -4.88 -3.90 -5.13
C ILE A 32 -4.12 -3.69 -6.44
N ILE A 33 -4.07 -2.47 -6.95
CA ILE A 33 -3.47 -2.13 -8.25
C ILE A 33 -2.28 -1.19 -8.01
N ASP A 34 -1.15 -1.48 -8.66
CA ASP A 34 0.08 -0.67 -8.69
C ASP A 34 0.62 -0.36 -7.29
N THR A 35 0.95 -1.40 -6.53
CA THR A 35 1.53 -1.28 -5.18
C THR A 35 2.98 -0.82 -5.24
N VAL A 36 3.41 0.01 -4.29
CA VAL A 36 4.79 0.51 -4.18
C VAL A 36 5.54 -0.26 -3.08
N PHE A 37 6.78 -0.69 -3.34
CA PHE A 37 7.59 -1.50 -2.43
C PHE A 37 7.74 -0.85 -1.04
N GLU A 38 8.05 0.44 -0.97
CA GLU A 38 8.20 1.18 0.27
C GLU A 38 6.89 1.33 1.06
N GLN A 39 5.73 1.18 0.38
CA GLN A 39 4.41 1.35 0.97
C GLN A 39 3.73 0.03 1.35
N HIS A 40 4.35 -1.13 1.12
CA HIS A 40 3.73 -2.44 1.38
C HIS A 40 3.19 -2.59 2.82
N LEU A 41 3.88 -2.03 3.83
CA LEU A 41 3.40 -2.07 5.23
C LEU A 41 2.13 -1.24 5.43
N ARG A 42 2.06 -0.05 4.83
CA ARG A 42 0.87 0.81 4.83
C ARG A 42 -0.29 0.09 4.16
N ASP A 43 -0.04 -0.47 2.98
CA ASP A 43 -1.07 -1.10 2.17
C ASP A 43 -1.60 -2.38 2.84
N ARG A 44 -0.71 -3.22 3.39
CA ARG A 44 -1.08 -4.39 4.19
C ARG A 44 -1.92 -4.00 5.40
N ALA A 45 -1.48 -3.00 6.16
CA ALA A 45 -2.20 -2.56 7.35
C ALA A 45 -3.61 -2.07 7.00
N LEU A 46 -3.78 -1.35 5.88
CA LEU A 46 -5.10 -0.91 5.42
C LEU A 46 -6.01 -2.09 5.05
N VAL A 47 -5.47 -3.10 4.35
CA VAL A 47 -6.23 -4.32 4.01
C VAL A 47 -6.69 -5.04 5.27
N GLU A 48 -5.80 -5.20 6.26
CA GLU A 48 -6.09 -5.84 7.55
C GLU A 48 -7.14 -5.05 8.37
N GLU A 49 -6.96 -3.74 8.52
CA GLU A 49 -7.86 -2.87 9.30
C GLU A 49 -9.24 -2.76 8.65
N LEU A 50 -9.29 -2.75 7.32
CA LEU A 50 -10.54 -2.87 6.59
C LEU A 50 -11.06 -4.30 6.55
N GLY A 51 -10.45 -5.28 7.22
CA GLY A 51 -10.92 -6.67 7.27
C GLY A 51 -11.18 -7.27 5.88
N LEU A 52 -10.30 -6.99 4.92
CA LEU A 52 -10.37 -7.48 3.55
C LEU A 52 -9.46 -8.69 3.35
N THR A 53 -9.81 -9.55 2.41
CA THR A 53 -8.98 -10.67 1.94
C THR A 53 -8.47 -10.34 0.55
N LEU A 54 -7.16 -10.08 0.44
CA LEU A 54 -6.55 -9.73 -0.83
C LEU A 54 -6.43 -10.98 -1.72
N VAL A 55 -7.13 -11.01 -2.85
CA VAL A 55 -7.08 -12.14 -3.80
C VAL A 55 -6.04 -11.93 -4.89
N ALA A 56 -5.75 -10.68 -5.25
CA ALA A 56 -4.69 -10.34 -6.21
C ALA A 56 -4.07 -8.95 -5.97
N ALA A 57 -2.76 -8.86 -6.20
CA ALA A 57 -2.03 -7.61 -6.45
C ALA A 57 -1.75 -7.53 -7.96
N LEU A 58 -2.17 -6.44 -8.59
CA LEU A 58 -2.16 -6.27 -10.05
C LEU A 58 -1.26 -5.11 -10.42
N ASP A 59 -0.33 -5.32 -11.35
CA ASP A 59 0.44 -4.24 -11.95
C ASP A 59 -0.11 -3.94 -13.35
N THR A 60 -0.40 -2.65 -13.61
CA THR A 60 -0.84 -2.17 -14.94
C THR A 60 0.27 -2.34 -15.97
N HIS A 61 1.52 -2.22 -15.56
CA HIS A 61 2.71 -2.41 -16.39
C HIS A 61 3.94 -2.68 -15.52
N CYS A 62 5.06 -3.03 -16.13
CA CYS A 62 6.34 -3.10 -15.44
C CYS A 62 6.86 -1.67 -15.19
N HIS A 63 6.72 -1.16 -13.97
CA HIS A 63 7.06 0.22 -13.62
C HIS A 63 8.56 0.53 -13.76
N ALA A 64 8.89 1.79 -14.04
CA ALA A 64 10.27 2.28 -14.25
C ALA A 64 10.75 3.27 -13.18
N ASP A 65 9.83 3.77 -12.37
CA ASP A 65 10.00 4.85 -11.40
C ASP A 65 10.00 4.34 -9.95
N HIS A 66 9.36 3.20 -9.69
CA HIS A 66 9.34 2.53 -8.38
C HIS A 66 9.43 1.00 -8.51
N VAL A 67 9.83 0.32 -7.44
CA VAL A 67 9.73 -1.14 -7.35
C VAL A 67 8.32 -1.51 -6.91
N THR A 68 7.68 -2.48 -7.56
CA THR A 68 6.35 -2.96 -7.16
C THR A 68 6.39 -3.65 -5.79
N GLY A 69 5.36 -3.42 -4.98
CA GLY A 69 5.12 -4.13 -3.73
C GLY A 69 4.50 -5.52 -3.88
N ALA A 70 4.20 -5.96 -5.11
CA ALA A 70 3.39 -7.16 -5.36
C ALA A 70 3.93 -8.43 -4.68
N TRP A 71 5.24 -8.69 -4.76
CA TRP A 71 5.85 -9.84 -4.08
C TRP A 71 5.70 -9.76 -2.56
N LEU A 72 5.90 -8.58 -1.95
CA LEU A 72 5.72 -8.41 -0.51
C LEU A 72 4.26 -8.60 -0.08
N MET A 73 3.31 -8.13 -0.89
CA MET A 73 1.89 -8.36 -0.64
C MET A 73 1.54 -9.85 -0.75
N GLN A 74 2.08 -10.56 -1.74
CA GLN A 74 1.93 -12.02 -1.86
C GLN A 74 2.51 -12.74 -0.64
N GLN A 75 3.74 -12.42 -0.21
CA GLN A 75 4.34 -13.07 0.96
C GLN A 75 3.53 -12.83 2.24
N ALA A 76 2.96 -11.64 2.39
CA ALA A 76 2.23 -11.27 3.59
C ALA A 76 0.78 -11.80 3.62
N THR A 77 0.14 -11.99 2.47
CA THR A 77 -1.31 -12.26 2.38
C THR A 77 -1.67 -13.55 1.65
N GLY A 78 -0.74 -14.12 0.89
CA GLY A 78 -1.00 -15.23 -0.04
C GLY A 78 -1.75 -14.82 -1.31
N CYS A 79 -1.94 -13.53 -1.58
CA CYS A 79 -2.60 -13.06 -2.80
C CYS A 79 -1.83 -13.45 -4.08
N ARG A 80 -2.53 -13.54 -5.21
CA ARG A 80 -1.88 -13.79 -6.50
C ARG A 80 -1.27 -12.52 -7.09
N ILE A 81 -0.15 -12.64 -7.78
CA ILE A 81 0.47 -11.52 -8.51
C ILE A 81 0.01 -11.55 -9.97
N GLY A 82 -0.55 -10.44 -10.47
CA GLY A 82 -1.02 -10.31 -11.84
C GLY A 82 -0.36 -9.20 -12.63
N ILE A 83 0.04 -9.52 -13.85
CA ILE A 83 0.67 -8.60 -14.79
C ILE A 83 0.48 -9.12 -16.22
N SER A 84 0.75 -8.29 -17.20
CA SER A 84 0.59 -8.63 -18.61
C SER A 84 1.37 -9.87 -19.05
N ALA A 85 0.70 -10.78 -19.75
CA ALA A 85 1.29 -11.93 -20.43
C ALA A 85 2.27 -11.51 -21.53
N ARG A 86 2.14 -10.27 -22.06
CA ARG A 86 2.95 -9.75 -23.18
C ARG A 86 4.41 -9.51 -22.85
N TYR A 87 4.77 -9.46 -21.56
CA TYR A 87 6.17 -9.44 -21.13
C TYR A 87 6.86 -10.80 -21.28
N GLY A 88 6.11 -11.88 -21.55
CA GLY A 88 6.65 -13.22 -21.74
C GLY A 88 7.49 -13.71 -20.56
N ASP A 89 8.55 -14.44 -20.87
CA ASP A 89 9.42 -15.09 -19.90
C ASP A 89 10.34 -14.11 -19.14
N GLU A 90 10.46 -12.85 -19.59
CA GLU A 90 11.22 -11.82 -18.88
C GLU A 90 10.63 -11.52 -17.51
N MET A 91 9.30 -11.67 -17.39
CA MET A 91 8.57 -11.41 -16.15
C MET A 91 8.46 -12.70 -15.33
N ARG A 92 9.07 -12.74 -14.15
CA ARG A 92 9.08 -13.91 -13.24
C ARG A 92 8.31 -13.61 -11.97
N GLY A 93 7.65 -14.63 -11.41
CA GLY A 93 6.94 -14.54 -10.13
C GLY A 93 5.46 -14.16 -10.22
N ALA A 94 4.94 -13.86 -11.42
CA ALA A 94 3.51 -13.61 -11.60
C ALA A 94 2.70 -14.91 -11.75
N ASP A 95 1.60 -15.01 -11.01
CA ASP A 95 0.65 -16.12 -11.00
C ASP A 95 -0.50 -15.95 -12.01
N LEU A 96 -0.76 -14.70 -12.38
CA LEU A 96 -1.81 -14.27 -13.31
C LEU A 96 -1.13 -13.58 -14.51
N ARG A 97 -1.05 -14.29 -15.64
CA ARG A 97 -0.58 -13.75 -16.92
C ARG A 97 -1.78 -13.23 -17.69
N LEU A 98 -1.99 -11.92 -17.67
CA LEU A 98 -3.22 -11.28 -18.16
C LEU A 98 -3.04 -10.71 -19.57
N ASP A 99 -4.06 -10.80 -20.42
CA ASP A 99 -4.14 -10.08 -21.70
C ASP A 99 -5.55 -9.50 -21.92
N GLY A 100 -5.73 -8.76 -23.01
CA GLY A 100 -7.02 -8.18 -23.38
C GLY A 100 -8.13 -9.23 -23.49
N GLY A 101 -9.22 -9.01 -22.75
CA GLY A 101 -10.37 -9.91 -22.69
C GLY A 101 -10.44 -10.74 -21.40
N ASP A 102 -9.35 -10.84 -20.64
CA ASP A 102 -9.34 -11.52 -19.34
C ASP A 102 -10.16 -10.77 -18.28
N ARG A 103 -10.43 -11.46 -17.18
CA ARG A 103 -11.19 -10.93 -16.04
C ARG A 103 -10.56 -11.31 -14.72
N VAL A 104 -10.45 -10.37 -13.79
CA VAL A 104 -10.04 -10.60 -12.40
C VAL A 104 -11.25 -10.41 -11.49
N VAL A 105 -11.73 -11.48 -10.87
CA VAL A 105 -12.93 -11.48 -10.00
C VAL A 105 -12.53 -11.35 -8.54
N PHE A 106 -13.29 -10.54 -7.79
CA PHE A 106 -13.16 -10.38 -6.34
C PHE A 106 -14.56 -10.20 -5.72
N GLY A 107 -15.05 -11.27 -5.09
CA GLY A 107 -16.42 -11.38 -4.64
C GLY A 107 -17.39 -11.35 -5.82
N GLN A 108 -18.32 -10.40 -5.77
CA GLN A 108 -19.29 -10.15 -6.83
C GLN A 108 -18.82 -9.12 -7.87
N HIS A 109 -17.65 -8.51 -7.66
CA HIS A 109 -17.08 -7.52 -8.57
C HIS A 109 -16.03 -8.16 -9.45
N ARG A 110 -15.71 -7.48 -10.54
CA ARG A 110 -14.63 -7.88 -11.45
C ARG A 110 -13.97 -6.67 -12.08
N LEU A 111 -12.73 -6.88 -12.51
CA LEU A 111 -12.03 -6.02 -13.45
C LEU A 111 -11.91 -6.75 -14.80
N ASP A 112 -12.47 -6.17 -15.84
CA ASP A 112 -12.27 -6.58 -17.23
C ASP A 112 -10.95 -5.98 -17.74
N VAL A 113 -10.06 -6.79 -18.30
CA VAL A 113 -8.71 -6.40 -18.74
C VAL A 113 -8.74 -5.90 -20.19
N ARG A 114 -8.23 -4.70 -20.44
CA ARG A 114 -7.98 -4.17 -21.79
C ARG A 114 -6.48 -4.04 -22.00
N ALA A 115 -5.96 -4.63 -23.08
CA ALA A 115 -4.58 -4.41 -23.46
C ALA A 115 -4.42 -3.00 -24.04
N THR A 116 -3.56 -2.20 -23.43
CA THR A 116 -3.32 -0.80 -23.82
C THR A 116 -1.83 -0.51 -23.95
N PRO A 117 -1.10 -1.23 -24.83
CA PRO A 117 0.33 -0.99 -25.03
C PRO A 117 0.58 0.42 -25.59
N GLY A 118 1.77 0.94 -25.38
CA GLY A 118 2.18 2.23 -25.91
C GLY A 118 3.14 2.97 -25.01
N HIS A 119 2.84 3.06 -23.72
CA HIS A 119 3.81 3.49 -22.72
C HIS A 119 4.90 2.41 -22.55
N THR A 120 4.45 1.16 -22.39
CA THR A 120 5.28 -0.04 -22.57
C THR A 120 4.59 -1.03 -23.50
N GLY A 121 5.30 -2.06 -23.97
CA GLY A 121 4.70 -3.14 -24.76
C GLY A 121 3.64 -3.99 -24.02
N GLY A 122 3.64 -3.95 -22.68
CA GLY A 122 2.78 -4.77 -21.83
C GLY A 122 1.73 -4.01 -21.03
N CYS A 123 1.53 -2.71 -21.23
CA CYS A 123 0.54 -1.96 -20.46
C CYS A 123 -0.89 -2.53 -20.59
N LEU A 124 -1.59 -2.59 -19.45
CA LEU A 124 -2.99 -2.96 -19.31
C LEU A 124 -3.78 -1.81 -18.69
N THR A 125 -5.05 -1.70 -19.08
CA THR A 125 -6.08 -0.93 -18.39
C THR A 125 -7.05 -1.90 -17.74
N PHE A 126 -7.33 -1.71 -16.45
CA PHE A 126 -8.35 -2.47 -15.74
C PHE A 126 -9.65 -1.69 -15.68
N VAL A 127 -10.76 -2.27 -16.14
CA VAL A 127 -12.07 -1.60 -16.16
C VAL A 127 -13.03 -2.34 -15.25
N ASP A 128 -13.75 -1.65 -14.37
CA ASP A 128 -14.74 -2.30 -13.54
C ASP A 128 -15.91 -2.89 -14.36
N GLY A 129 -16.58 -3.90 -13.80
CA GLY A 129 -17.60 -4.66 -14.52
C GLY A 129 -18.78 -3.84 -15.07
N ASP A 130 -19.04 -2.66 -14.49
CA ASP A 130 -20.10 -1.73 -14.89
C ASP A 130 -19.58 -0.56 -15.75
N ARG A 131 -18.28 -0.54 -16.07
CA ARG A 131 -17.61 0.47 -16.91
C ARG A 131 -17.75 1.90 -16.39
N ARG A 132 -17.76 2.06 -15.07
CA ARG A 132 -17.79 3.34 -14.37
C ARG A 132 -16.40 3.82 -13.95
N MET A 133 -15.42 2.92 -13.87
CA MET A 133 -14.07 3.20 -13.42
C MET A 133 -13.06 2.45 -14.31
N ALA A 134 -12.05 3.14 -14.79
CA ALA A 134 -10.92 2.57 -15.51
C ALA A 134 -9.61 2.98 -14.84
N PHE A 135 -8.79 2.00 -14.50
CA PHE A 135 -7.44 2.15 -13.97
C PHE A 135 -6.46 2.07 -15.14
N THR A 136 -6.00 3.23 -15.60
CA THR A 136 -5.36 3.38 -16.92
C THR A 136 -3.84 3.24 -16.89
N GLY A 137 -3.26 2.99 -15.71
CA GLY A 137 -1.81 3.00 -15.51
C GLY A 137 -1.19 4.24 -16.15
N ASP A 138 -0.10 4.05 -16.87
CA ASP A 138 0.56 5.11 -17.62
C ASP A 138 0.15 5.17 -19.09
N CYS A 139 -0.95 4.52 -19.47
CA CYS A 139 -1.51 4.71 -20.82
C CYS A 139 -2.11 6.12 -20.96
N LEU A 140 -3.14 6.42 -20.17
CA LEU A 140 -3.79 7.73 -20.12
C LEU A 140 -3.59 8.36 -18.75
N LEU A 141 -3.11 9.61 -18.72
CA LEU A 141 -2.95 10.42 -17.51
C LEU A 141 -3.93 11.59 -17.53
N ILE A 142 -4.12 12.26 -16.39
CA ILE A 142 -4.99 13.44 -16.31
C ILE A 142 -4.37 14.59 -17.10
N ARG A 143 -4.98 14.98 -18.23
CA ARG A 143 -4.42 15.96 -19.18
C ARG A 143 -3.08 15.57 -19.78
N GLY A 144 -2.80 14.27 -19.87
CA GLY A 144 -1.55 13.77 -20.42
C GLY A 144 -1.65 12.32 -20.89
N ALA A 145 -0.48 11.74 -21.14
CA ALA A 145 -0.29 10.33 -21.44
C ALA A 145 1.12 9.94 -20.97
N GLY A 146 1.36 8.65 -20.71
CA GLY A 146 2.70 8.18 -20.39
C GLY A 146 3.68 8.39 -21.53
N ARG A 147 4.98 8.45 -21.21
CA ARG A 147 6.06 8.57 -22.20
C ARG A 147 6.20 7.29 -23.03
N CYS A 148 6.79 7.35 -24.22
CA CYS A 148 6.86 6.22 -25.16
C CYS A 148 8.28 5.85 -25.60
N ASP A 149 9.30 6.43 -24.99
CA ASP A 149 10.70 6.37 -25.43
C ASP A 149 11.53 5.28 -24.73
N PHE A 150 10.91 4.46 -23.87
CA PHE A 150 11.51 3.33 -23.16
C PHE A 150 10.59 2.10 -23.22
N GLN A 151 11.09 0.92 -22.80
CA GLN A 151 10.29 -0.29 -22.54
C GLN A 151 9.35 -0.69 -23.70
N GLN A 152 9.87 -0.67 -24.93
CA GLN A 152 9.13 -0.97 -26.16
C GLN A 152 7.92 -0.03 -26.37
N GLY A 153 7.95 1.16 -25.79
CA GLY A 153 6.96 2.20 -25.99
C GLY A 153 6.89 2.66 -27.45
N HIS A 154 5.71 3.11 -27.87
CA HIS A 154 5.46 3.59 -29.23
C HIS A 154 4.25 4.54 -29.25
N ALA A 155 4.48 5.80 -29.65
CA ALA A 155 3.45 6.84 -29.58
C ALA A 155 2.21 6.53 -30.44
N GLY A 156 2.38 6.02 -31.66
CA GLY A 156 1.23 5.64 -32.49
C GLY A 156 0.43 4.45 -31.91
N THR A 157 1.10 3.57 -31.17
CA THR A 157 0.44 2.45 -30.48
C THR A 157 -0.31 2.96 -29.26
N LEU A 158 0.29 3.89 -28.51
CA LEU A 158 -0.36 4.56 -27.39
C LEU A 158 -1.61 5.32 -27.84
N TYR A 159 -1.53 6.06 -28.95
CA TYR A 159 -2.68 6.76 -29.53
C TYR A 159 -3.84 5.80 -29.81
N ARG A 160 -3.57 4.69 -30.51
CA ARG A 160 -4.58 3.66 -30.80
C ARG A 160 -5.12 3.01 -29.54
N SER A 161 -4.28 2.71 -28.56
CA SER A 161 -4.70 2.16 -27.26
C SER A 161 -5.66 3.11 -26.55
N ILE A 162 -5.32 4.39 -26.42
CA ILE A 162 -6.20 5.38 -25.76
C ILE A 162 -7.52 5.51 -26.52
N THR A 163 -7.45 5.75 -27.84
CA THR A 163 -8.66 6.02 -28.65
C THR A 163 -9.60 4.82 -28.77
N GLN A 164 -9.05 3.61 -28.92
CA GLN A 164 -9.85 2.40 -29.17
C GLN A 164 -10.25 1.69 -27.88
N GLN A 165 -9.41 1.71 -26.84
CA GLN A 165 -9.64 0.95 -25.61
C GLN A 165 -10.11 1.81 -24.44
N ILE A 166 -9.80 3.11 -24.39
CA ILE A 166 -10.21 3.97 -23.27
C ILE A 166 -11.34 4.91 -23.70
N PHE A 167 -11.20 5.62 -24.82
CA PHE A 167 -12.23 6.54 -25.33
C PHE A 167 -13.49 5.86 -25.88
N SER A 168 -13.46 4.52 -26.02
CA SER A 168 -14.64 3.70 -26.32
C SER A 168 -15.50 3.36 -25.10
N LEU A 169 -15.06 3.71 -23.89
CA LEU A 169 -15.86 3.63 -22.67
C LEU A 169 -16.88 4.79 -22.60
N PRO A 170 -17.92 4.68 -21.74
CA PRO A 170 -18.86 5.78 -21.52
C PRO A 170 -18.16 7.06 -21.06
N ASP A 171 -18.68 8.23 -21.46
CA ASP A 171 -18.09 9.53 -21.13
C ASP A 171 -17.96 9.75 -19.61
N GLU A 172 -18.91 9.23 -18.84
CA GLU A 172 -18.96 9.29 -17.38
C GLU A 172 -18.02 8.30 -16.68
N CYS A 173 -17.37 7.39 -17.43
CA CYS A 173 -16.38 6.48 -16.85
C CYS A 173 -15.22 7.29 -16.28
N LEU A 174 -14.99 7.14 -14.97
CA LEU A 174 -13.89 7.77 -14.27
C LEU A 174 -12.56 7.15 -14.70
N VAL A 175 -11.54 7.99 -14.81
CA VAL A 175 -10.18 7.62 -15.18
C VAL A 175 -9.27 7.80 -13.97
N PHE A 176 -8.60 6.71 -13.58
CA PHE A 176 -7.69 6.62 -12.46
C PHE A 176 -6.29 6.23 -12.99
N PRO A 177 -5.35 7.20 -13.12
CA PRO A 177 -4.04 6.95 -13.73
C PRO A 177 -3.06 6.27 -12.78
N GLY A 178 -1.93 5.77 -13.29
CA GLY A 178 -0.81 5.31 -12.47
C GLY A 178 -0.11 6.44 -11.72
N HIS A 179 -0.05 7.64 -12.32
CA HIS A 179 0.67 8.79 -11.76
C HIS A 179 -0.08 10.11 -11.94
N ASP A 180 0.16 11.06 -11.03
CA ASP A 180 -0.12 12.48 -11.23
C ASP A 180 0.92 13.36 -10.52
N TYR A 181 1.32 14.45 -11.17
CA TYR A 181 2.38 15.34 -10.71
C TYR A 181 1.87 16.74 -10.31
N SER A 182 0.54 16.90 -10.21
CA SER A 182 -0.15 18.16 -9.97
C SER A 182 -1.20 18.09 -8.84
N GLY A 183 -1.26 16.98 -8.11
CA GLY A 183 -2.23 16.75 -7.04
C GLY A 183 -3.65 16.43 -7.52
N ARG A 184 -3.84 16.07 -8.79
CA ARG A 184 -5.14 15.68 -9.37
C ARG A 184 -5.33 14.18 -9.20
N THR A 185 -6.50 13.78 -8.74
CA THR A 185 -6.75 12.40 -8.31
C THR A 185 -7.49 11.55 -9.34
N MET A 186 -8.33 12.14 -10.18
CA MET A 186 -9.07 11.45 -11.22
C MET A 186 -9.51 12.40 -12.34
N SER A 187 -9.91 11.85 -13.48
CA SER A 187 -10.61 12.53 -14.57
C SER A 187 -11.80 11.66 -15.03
N SER A 188 -12.36 11.94 -16.20
CA SER A 188 -13.32 11.06 -16.88
C SER A 188 -12.97 10.89 -18.35
N VAL A 189 -13.49 9.84 -18.97
CA VAL A 189 -13.29 9.57 -20.40
C VAL A 189 -13.78 10.74 -21.26
N GLY A 190 -14.97 11.29 -20.97
CA GLY A 190 -15.50 12.44 -21.70
C GLY A 190 -14.67 13.69 -21.49
N GLU A 191 -14.13 13.89 -20.28
CA GLU A 191 -13.26 15.00 -19.95
C GLU A 191 -11.91 14.92 -20.70
N GLU A 192 -11.26 13.75 -20.74
CA GLU A 192 -10.00 13.57 -21.47
C GLU A 192 -10.22 13.61 -22.99
N ARG A 193 -11.30 13.00 -23.50
CA ARG A 193 -11.59 13.02 -24.94
C ARG A 193 -11.81 14.44 -25.47
N ARG A 194 -12.34 15.36 -24.65
CA ARG A 194 -12.57 16.76 -25.06
C ARG A 194 -11.40 17.68 -24.81
N HIS A 195 -10.65 17.46 -23.72
CA HIS A 195 -9.75 18.48 -23.18
C HIS A 195 -8.32 17.99 -22.91
N ASN A 196 -7.99 16.71 -23.17
CA ASN A 196 -6.60 16.28 -23.10
C ASN A 196 -5.78 17.03 -24.17
N PRO A 197 -4.74 17.80 -23.79
CA PRO A 197 -4.03 18.67 -24.71
C PRO A 197 -3.15 17.91 -25.73
N ARG A 198 -2.98 16.59 -25.56
CA ARG A 198 -2.17 15.76 -26.46
C ARG A 198 -3.03 14.97 -27.45
N ILE A 199 -4.16 14.44 -26.99
CA ILE A 199 -4.96 13.45 -27.73
C ILE A 199 -6.46 13.77 -27.80
N GLY A 200 -6.91 14.79 -27.07
CA GLY A 200 -8.31 15.19 -27.02
C GLY A 200 -8.70 16.16 -28.13
N GLY A 201 -9.97 16.50 -28.19
CA GLY A 201 -10.52 17.45 -29.15
C GLY A 201 -10.46 16.92 -30.58
N HIS A 202 -9.78 17.66 -31.46
CA HIS A 202 -9.62 17.31 -32.87
C HIS A 202 -8.25 16.71 -33.21
N ALA A 203 -7.42 16.41 -32.20
CA ALA A 203 -6.09 15.85 -32.41
C ALA A 203 -6.16 14.47 -33.08
N ASP A 204 -5.39 14.28 -34.14
CA ASP A 204 -5.22 12.98 -34.79
C ASP A 204 -3.92 12.26 -34.36
N GLU A 205 -3.66 11.07 -34.91
CA GLU A 205 -2.46 10.29 -34.57
C GLU A 205 -1.16 11.06 -34.89
N ARG A 206 -1.15 11.89 -35.95
CA ARG A 206 0.04 12.65 -36.36
C ARG A 206 0.34 13.76 -35.36
N ASP A 207 -0.69 14.46 -34.89
CA ASP A 207 -0.54 15.50 -33.86
C ASP A 207 0.02 14.91 -32.57
N PHE A 208 -0.54 13.78 -32.13
CA PHE A 208 -0.12 13.10 -30.91
C PHE A 208 1.32 12.56 -31.01
N VAL A 209 1.65 11.85 -32.10
CA VAL A 209 3.00 11.30 -32.31
C VAL A 209 4.03 12.44 -32.36
N GLY A 210 3.75 13.49 -33.15
CA GLY A 210 4.62 14.66 -33.23
C GLY A 210 4.83 15.34 -31.87
N PHE A 211 3.79 15.44 -31.05
CA PHE A 211 3.92 15.96 -29.68
C PHE A 211 4.82 15.06 -28.81
N MET A 212 4.56 13.75 -28.82
CA MET A 212 5.25 12.80 -27.94
C MET A 212 6.74 12.66 -28.27
N GLU A 213 7.11 12.71 -29.55
CA GLU A 213 8.51 12.64 -30.00
C GLU A 213 9.31 13.89 -29.64
N ASN A 214 8.65 15.03 -29.41
CA ASN A 214 9.30 16.31 -29.09
C ASN A 214 9.27 16.68 -27.59
N LEU A 215 8.84 15.76 -26.72
CA LEU A 215 8.77 15.98 -25.26
C LEU A 215 10.14 16.16 -24.59
N HIS A 216 11.20 15.54 -25.13
CA HIS A 216 12.59 15.62 -24.65
C HIS A 216 12.73 15.48 -23.12
N LEU A 217 12.05 14.50 -22.53
CA LEU A 217 12.05 14.30 -21.07
C LEU A 217 13.41 13.78 -20.57
N PRO A 218 13.83 14.16 -19.35
CA PRO A 218 14.99 13.55 -18.71
C PRO A 218 14.89 12.03 -18.65
N HIS A 219 16.04 11.36 -18.63
CA HIS A 219 16.12 9.92 -18.38
C HIS A 219 15.42 9.57 -17.04
N PRO A 220 14.59 8.52 -16.97
CA PRO A 220 13.93 8.15 -15.71
C PRO A 220 14.98 7.81 -14.64
N LYS A 221 14.80 8.37 -13.44
CA LYS A 221 15.81 8.32 -12.36
C LYS A 221 16.04 6.91 -11.80
N GLN A 222 14.99 6.09 -11.74
CA GLN A 222 15.00 4.77 -11.10
C GLN A 222 15.02 3.61 -12.09
N LEU A 223 15.04 3.85 -13.40
CA LEU A 223 14.88 2.82 -14.44
C LEU A 223 15.83 1.63 -14.23
N ALA A 224 17.10 1.90 -13.95
CA ALA A 224 18.14 0.89 -13.79
C ALA A 224 17.97 -0.01 -12.55
N VAL A 225 17.19 0.44 -11.57
CA VAL A 225 16.92 -0.29 -10.31
C VAL A 225 15.53 -0.91 -10.35
N ALA A 226 14.51 -0.12 -10.69
CA ALA A 226 13.12 -0.52 -10.71
C ALA A 226 12.85 -1.63 -11.74
N LEU A 227 13.33 -1.46 -12.98
CA LEU A 227 12.99 -2.38 -14.06
C LEU A 227 13.49 -3.83 -13.79
N PRO A 228 14.77 -4.08 -13.43
CA PRO A 228 15.22 -5.44 -13.10
C PRO A 228 14.52 -6.05 -11.88
N ALA A 229 14.16 -5.23 -10.88
CA ALA A 229 13.41 -5.69 -9.72
C ALA A 229 11.96 -6.07 -10.10
N ASN A 230 11.32 -5.26 -10.93
CA ASN A 230 9.94 -5.46 -11.37
C ASN A 230 9.80 -6.64 -12.33
N GLN A 231 10.82 -6.96 -13.12
CA GLN A 231 10.91 -8.22 -13.87
C GLN A 231 10.90 -9.48 -12.98
N ARG A 232 11.05 -9.34 -11.67
CA ARG A 232 10.90 -10.41 -10.67
C ARG A 232 9.72 -10.13 -9.73
N SER A 233 8.73 -9.36 -10.17
CA SER A 233 7.56 -8.94 -9.39
C SER A 233 7.90 -8.22 -8.08
N GLY A 234 9.05 -7.53 -8.01
CA GLY A 234 9.51 -6.83 -6.82
C GLY A 234 10.20 -7.72 -5.78
N ARG A 235 10.51 -8.99 -6.13
CA ARG A 235 11.26 -9.89 -5.24
C ARG A 235 12.69 -9.38 -5.03
N PRO A 236 13.12 -9.12 -3.78
CA PRO A 236 14.51 -8.79 -3.45
C PRO A 236 15.50 -9.86 -3.90
N GLU A 237 16.75 -9.49 -4.14
CA GLU A 237 17.78 -10.41 -4.65
C GLU A 237 18.11 -11.55 -3.69
N ASP A 238 18.11 -11.28 -2.39
CA ASP A 238 18.26 -12.28 -1.33
C ASP A 238 16.98 -13.11 -1.10
N GLY A 239 15.87 -12.72 -1.72
CA GLY A 239 14.57 -13.36 -1.57
C GLY A 239 13.93 -13.18 -0.19
N ALA A 240 14.42 -12.25 0.62
CA ALA A 240 13.91 -12.00 1.97
C ALA A 240 13.01 -10.75 2.00
N ALA A 241 11.87 -10.86 2.69
CA ALA A 241 11.04 -9.69 2.96
C ALA A 241 11.73 -8.78 4.00
N PRO A 242 11.72 -7.44 3.82
CA PRO A 242 12.23 -6.52 4.82
C PRO A 242 11.55 -6.73 6.17
N ARG A 243 12.35 -6.82 7.23
CA ARG A 243 11.82 -6.90 8.60
C ARG A 243 11.43 -5.49 9.08
N VAL A 244 10.27 -5.38 9.72
CA VAL A 244 9.83 -4.13 10.37
C VAL A 244 10.71 -3.79 11.57
N ALA A 245 11.13 -4.82 12.30
CA ALA A 245 12.10 -4.73 13.38
C ALA A 245 12.94 -6.02 13.45
N ASP A 246 14.17 -5.89 13.94
CA ASP A 246 15.11 -6.99 14.18
C ASP A 246 14.97 -7.62 15.57
N TRP A 247 14.36 -6.90 16.52
CA TRP A 247 14.30 -7.26 17.93
C TRP A 247 13.02 -7.99 18.37
N ALA A 248 11.95 -7.95 17.58
CA ALA A 248 10.67 -8.60 17.89
C ALA A 248 9.76 -8.77 16.66
N PRO A 249 8.77 -9.68 16.71
CA PRO A 249 7.71 -9.78 15.71
C PRO A 249 6.71 -8.64 15.88
N VAL A 250 7.01 -7.51 15.26
CA VAL A 250 6.14 -6.32 15.27
C VAL A 250 5.39 -6.18 13.95
N ARG A 251 4.25 -5.49 14.01
CA ARG A 251 3.47 -5.07 12.85
C ARG A 251 3.30 -3.56 12.83
N GLN A 252 3.06 -2.99 11.65
CA GLN A 252 2.73 -1.58 11.50
C GLN A 252 1.21 -1.44 11.28
N THR A 253 0.58 -0.51 11.98
CA THR A 253 -0.81 -0.09 11.73
C THR A 253 -0.87 0.91 10.57
N TYR A 254 -2.06 1.15 10.01
CA TYR A 254 -2.22 2.13 8.93
C TYR A 254 -1.85 3.55 9.38
N ALA A 255 -2.02 3.86 10.67
CA ALA A 255 -1.58 5.11 11.28
C ALA A 255 -0.05 5.20 11.49
N GLY A 256 0.72 4.17 11.11
CA GLY A 256 2.18 4.14 11.24
C GLY A 256 2.68 3.78 12.65
N LEU A 257 1.80 3.29 13.53
CA LEU A 257 2.21 2.80 14.85
C LEU A 257 2.79 1.40 14.71
N ILE A 258 3.91 1.16 15.39
CA ILE A 258 4.48 -0.18 15.50
C ILE A 258 3.83 -0.85 16.70
N GLU A 259 3.20 -1.99 16.47
CA GLU A 259 2.51 -2.77 17.48
C GLU A 259 3.14 -4.14 17.65
N ILE A 260 3.04 -4.67 18.86
CA ILE A 260 3.50 -6.00 19.25
C ILE A 260 2.38 -6.77 19.92
N GLU A 261 2.30 -8.07 19.67
CA GLU A 261 1.25 -8.94 20.18
C GLU A 261 1.48 -9.29 21.68
N PRO A 262 0.42 -9.32 22.51
CA PRO A 262 0.55 -9.57 23.94
C PRO A 262 1.13 -10.94 24.33
N ASP A 263 0.84 -11.99 23.58
CA ASP A 263 1.35 -13.34 23.81
C ASP A 263 2.88 -13.38 23.73
N TRP A 264 3.46 -12.85 22.66
CA TRP A 264 4.92 -12.78 22.52
C TRP A 264 5.55 -11.99 23.67
N VAL A 265 4.97 -10.84 24.02
CA VAL A 265 5.48 -10.02 25.13
C VAL A 265 5.43 -10.77 26.46
N SER A 266 4.41 -11.60 26.69
CA SER A 266 4.27 -12.39 27.92
C SER A 266 5.37 -13.45 28.10
N GLU A 267 5.89 -13.99 26.99
CA GLU A 267 6.98 -14.96 26.98
C GLU A 267 8.37 -14.31 27.03
N HIS A 268 8.46 -13.01 26.74
CA HIS A 268 9.73 -12.26 26.58
C HIS A 268 9.79 -11.02 27.50
N LEU A 269 9.14 -11.08 28.68
CA LEU A 269 9.08 -9.96 29.63
C LEU A 269 10.46 -9.49 30.10
N ASP A 270 11.46 -10.37 30.10
CA ASP A 270 12.83 -10.06 30.49
C ASP A 270 13.64 -9.41 29.35
N ASP A 271 13.21 -9.54 28.09
CA ASP A 271 13.91 -8.99 26.92
C ASP A 271 13.52 -7.54 26.62
N VAL A 272 12.42 -7.06 27.20
CA VAL A 272 11.87 -5.72 26.94
C VAL A 272 11.75 -4.89 28.21
N LEU A 273 11.80 -3.57 28.05
CA LEU A 273 11.27 -2.64 29.06
C LEU A 273 9.79 -2.46 28.81
N LEU A 274 8.95 -3.08 29.64
CA LEU A 274 7.52 -2.86 29.61
C LEU A 274 7.18 -1.57 30.39
N LEU A 275 6.62 -0.58 29.70
CA LEU A 275 6.32 0.75 30.23
C LEU A 275 4.81 0.94 30.33
N ASP A 276 4.27 0.90 31.55
CA ASP A 276 2.85 1.18 31.78
C ASP A 276 2.63 2.68 31.93
N VAL A 277 1.86 3.26 31.00
CA VAL A 277 1.60 4.71 30.94
C VAL A 277 0.21 5.10 31.46
N ARG A 278 -0.46 4.16 32.15
CA ARG A 278 -1.69 4.45 32.92
C ARG A 278 -1.39 5.34 34.12
N GLN A 279 -2.47 5.83 34.75
CA GLN A 279 -2.39 6.50 36.04
C GLN A 279 -2.22 5.47 37.16
N PRO A 280 -1.59 5.83 38.30
CA PRO A 280 -1.39 4.93 39.43
C PRO A 280 -2.68 4.26 39.93
N GLU A 281 -3.81 4.97 39.88
CA GLU A 281 -5.10 4.48 40.36
C GLU A 281 -5.64 3.32 39.50
N GLU A 282 -5.26 3.24 38.23
CA GLU A 282 -5.67 2.17 37.32
C GLU A 282 -4.94 0.83 37.59
N MET A 283 -3.89 0.84 38.42
CA MET A 283 -3.01 -0.33 38.64
C MET A 283 -3.63 -1.38 39.57
N ASP A 284 -4.51 -0.94 40.47
CA ASP A 284 -5.21 -1.80 41.44
C ASP A 284 -6.65 -2.15 41.00
N GLU A 285 -7.05 -1.72 39.80
CA GLU A 285 -8.34 -2.06 39.20
C GLU A 285 -8.41 -3.53 38.75
N ARG A 286 -9.57 -3.94 38.23
CA ARG A 286 -9.88 -5.30 37.75
C ARG A 286 -8.83 -5.90 36.81
N LEU A 287 -8.18 -5.07 36.00
CA LEU A 287 -7.18 -5.51 35.01
C LEU A 287 -5.80 -5.80 35.64
N GLY A 288 -5.51 -5.28 36.84
CA GLY A 288 -4.22 -5.42 37.51
C GLY A 288 -3.06 -4.78 36.74
N ARG A 289 -1.85 -5.29 36.97
CA ARG A 289 -0.61 -4.86 36.31
C ARG A 289 0.25 -6.03 35.86
N ILE A 290 1.05 -5.84 34.83
CA ILE A 290 2.04 -6.84 34.41
C ILE A 290 3.25 -6.75 35.35
N ALA A 291 3.72 -7.88 35.88
CA ALA A 291 4.63 -7.94 37.04
C ALA A 291 5.92 -7.10 36.86
N SER A 292 6.53 -7.16 35.67
CA SER A 292 7.77 -6.45 35.32
C SER A 292 7.54 -5.03 34.76
N ALA A 293 6.28 -4.58 34.66
CA ALA A 293 5.98 -3.29 34.07
C ALA A 293 6.43 -2.14 34.97
N ARG A 294 7.18 -1.19 34.39
CA ARG A 294 7.53 0.08 35.03
C ARG A 294 6.40 1.08 34.80
N LEU A 295 5.79 1.56 35.88
CA LEU A 295 4.81 2.64 35.82
C LEU A 295 5.49 3.98 35.54
N LEU A 296 5.07 4.67 34.49
CA LEU A 296 5.39 6.06 34.20
C LEU A 296 4.22 6.70 33.44
N PRO A 297 3.31 7.39 34.13
CA PRO A 297 2.11 7.95 33.51
C PRO A 297 2.44 8.81 32.29
N LEU A 298 1.58 8.77 31.27
CA LEU A 298 1.80 9.51 30.01
C LEU A 298 2.04 11.01 30.24
N SER A 299 1.38 11.60 31.25
CA SER A 299 1.52 13.02 31.63
C SER A 299 2.92 13.38 32.11
N GLU A 300 3.66 12.42 32.69
CA GLU A 300 5.01 12.61 33.20
C GLU A 300 6.09 12.17 32.21
N LEU A 301 5.73 11.29 31.26
CA LEU A 301 6.67 10.61 30.37
C LEU A 301 7.65 11.58 29.70
N LYS A 302 7.14 12.67 29.10
CA LYS A 302 7.98 13.64 28.38
C LYS A 302 9.06 14.27 29.26
N ALA A 303 8.74 14.58 30.52
CA ALA A 303 9.69 15.21 31.45
C ALA A 303 10.70 14.21 32.02
N ARG A 304 10.44 12.89 31.90
CA ARG A 304 11.20 11.83 32.55
C ARG A 304 11.79 10.82 31.58
N LEU A 305 11.86 11.15 30.28
CA LEU A 305 12.42 10.29 29.24
C LEU A 305 13.85 9.82 29.57
N ASP A 306 14.69 10.71 30.10
CA ASP A 306 16.08 10.40 30.44
C ASP A 306 16.22 9.42 31.62
N SER A 307 15.15 9.19 32.38
CA SER A 307 15.13 8.21 33.46
C SER A 307 14.88 6.77 32.98
N LEU A 308 14.54 6.59 31.70
CA LEU A 308 14.28 5.27 31.11
C LEU A 308 15.57 4.65 30.57
N PRO A 309 15.84 3.37 30.87
CA PRO A 309 17.01 2.70 30.34
C PRO A 309 16.86 2.50 28.82
N ARG A 310 17.99 2.48 28.10
CA ARG A 310 18.05 2.41 26.63
C ARG A 310 18.65 1.10 26.09
N ASP A 311 19.03 0.20 26.98
CA ASP A 311 19.64 -1.10 26.70
C ASP A 311 18.63 -2.10 26.11
N LYS A 312 17.36 -2.01 26.50
CA LYS A 312 16.27 -2.86 26.01
C LYS A 312 15.30 -2.12 25.07
N PRO A 313 14.63 -2.84 24.15
CA PRO A 313 13.45 -2.33 23.46
C PRO A 313 12.35 -1.92 24.45
N VAL A 314 11.57 -0.89 24.11
CA VAL A 314 10.49 -0.40 24.96
C VAL A 314 9.13 -0.83 24.40
N VAL A 315 8.33 -1.51 25.21
CA VAL A 315 6.93 -1.82 24.90
C VAL A 315 6.03 -0.97 25.79
N ALA A 316 5.28 -0.03 25.21
CA ALA A 316 4.36 0.80 25.96
C ALA A 316 3.00 0.11 26.08
N VAL A 317 2.40 0.14 27.28
CA VAL A 317 1.08 -0.41 27.57
C VAL A 317 0.21 0.62 28.28
N CYS A 318 -1.09 0.63 27.95
CA CYS A 318 -2.10 1.34 28.72
C CYS A 318 -3.38 0.51 28.83
N HIS A 319 -4.51 1.11 29.22
CA HIS A 319 -5.79 0.40 29.29
C HIS A 319 -6.18 -0.30 27.96
N ALA A 320 -6.18 0.44 26.83
CA ALA A 320 -6.73 -0.04 25.55
C ALA A 320 -5.82 0.22 24.33
N GLY A 321 -4.55 0.59 24.53
CA GLY A 321 -3.59 0.84 23.45
C GLY A 321 -3.49 2.30 22.96
N MET A 322 -4.45 3.18 23.27
CA MET A 322 -4.47 4.55 22.73
C MET A 322 -3.38 5.45 23.34
N ARG A 323 -3.31 5.51 24.68
CA ARG A 323 -2.32 6.33 25.40
C ARG A 323 -0.89 5.80 25.20
N SER A 324 -0.74 4.49 25.10
CA SER A 324 0.55 3.86 24.83
C SER A 324 1.00 4.09 23.39
N GLY A 325 0.08 4.16 22.42
CA GLY A 325 0.38 4.65 21.07
C GLY A 325 1.02 6.04 21.09
N GLN A 326 0.42 7.00 21.82
CA GLN A 326 1.02 8.33 22.01
C GLN A 326 2.36 8.28 22.74
N ALA A 327 2.51 7.41 23.74
CA ALA A 327 3.78 7.19 24.41
C ALA A 327 4.88 6.75 23.43
N THR A 328 4.57 5.88 22.46
CA THR A 328 5.56 5.46 21.45
C THR A 328 6.06 6.62 20.59
N VAL A 329 5.20 7.59 20.28
CA VAL A 329 5.60 8.80 19.53
C VAL A 329 6.55 9.65 20.37
N LEU A 330 6.24 9.86 21.65
CA LEU A 330 7.09 10.61 22.58
C LEU A 330 8.44 9.92 22.79
N LEU A 331 8.45 8.60 22.94
CA LEU A 331 9.68 7.80 23.06
C LEU A 331 10.54 7.92 21.79
N LYS A 332 9.95 7.81 20.60
CA LYS A 332 10.68 8.00 19.33
C LYS A 332 11.27 9.40 19.21
N GLN A 333 10.51 10.44 19.57
CA GLN A 333 11.01 11.82 19.62
C GLN A 333 12.15 12.01 20.64
N GLY A 334 12.15 11.22 21.73
CA GLY A 334 13.23 11.14 22.71
C GLY A 334 14.44 10.29 22.30
N GLY A 335 14.49 9.82 21.05
CA GLY A 335 15.60 9.05 20.49
C GLY A 335 15.56 7.55 20.81
N PHE A 336 14.42 7.01 21.28
CA PHE A 336 14.25 5.56 21.39
C PHE A 336 13.92 4.97 20.01
N THR A 337 14.79 4.09 19.50
CA THR A 337 14.66 3.51 18.15
C THR A 337 13.88 2.19 18.14
N ARG A 338 13.93 1.43 19.24
CA ARG A 338 13.25 0.14 19.41
C ARG A 338 12.04 0.31 20.32
N VAL A 339 10.91 0.68 19.73
CA VAL A 339 9.68 0.99 20.47
C VAL A 339 8.46 0.37 19.79
N ALA A 340 7.61 -0.29 20.57
CA ALA A 340 6.32 -0.80 20.12
C ALA A 340 5.20 -0.47 21.12
N ASN A 341 3.98 -0.40 20.60
CA ASN A 341 2.74 -0.30 21.37
C ASN A 341 2.19 -1.71 21.62
N LEU A 342 1.82 -2.04 22.86
CA LEU A 342 1.15 -3.30 23.15
C LEU A 342 -0.26 -3.28 22.55
N ARG A 343 -0.51 -4.15 21.56
CA ARG A 343 -1.80 -4.18 20.85
C ARG A 343 -2.96 -4.38 21.82
N GLY A 344 -3.93 -3.45 21.77
CA GLY A 344 -5.14 -3.48 22.59
C GLY A 344 -4.93 -3.29 24.10
N GLY A 345 -3.69 -3.05 24.54
CA GLY A 345 -3.34 -2.77 25.94
C GLY A 345 -3.75 -3.88 26.92
N MET A 346 -4.00 -3.47 28.17
CA MET A 346 -4.39 -4.37 29.26
C MET A 346 -5.74 -5.07 29.01
N LEU A 347 -6.63 -4.48 28.21
CA LEU A 347 -7.89 -5.14 27.82
C LEU A 347 -7.62 -6.43 27.04
N THR A 348 -6.80 -6.38 25.99
CA THR A 348 -6.46 -7.56 25.20
C THR A 348 -5.59 -8.53 25.99
N TRP A 349 -4.63 -8.03 26.77
CA TRP A 349 -3.85 -8.87 27.69
C TRP A 349 -4.75 -9.70 28.62
N HIS A 350 -5.76 -9.06 29.20
CA HIS A 350 -6.74 -9.72 30.07
C HIS A 350 -7.66 -10.69 29.32
N GLN A 351 -8.15 -10.31 28.12
CA GLN A 351 -8.97 -11.19 27.27
C GLN A 351 -8.24 -12.47 26.87
N MET A 352 -6.93 -12.39 26.67
CA MET A 352 -6.06 -13.53 26.37
C MET A 352 -5.71 -14.37 27.62
N GLY A 353 -6.12 -13.94 28.82
CA GLY A 353 -5.85 -14.66 30.06
C GLY A 353 -4.39 -14.61 30.50
N LEU A 354 -3.63 -13.61 30.05
CA LEU A 354 -2.19 -13.51 30.33
C LEU A 354 -1.92 -13.07 31.79
N PRO A 355 -0.76 -13.44 32.38
CA PRO A 355 -0.48 -13.22 33.79
C PRO A 355 -0.51 -11.74 34.22
N VAL A 356 -1.12 -11.47 35.37
CA VAL A 356 -1.12 -10.14 36.01
C VAL A 356 -0.91 -10.27 37.51
N VAL A 357 -0.35 -9.23 38.11
CA VAL A 357 -0.29 -9.01 39.55
C VAL A 357 -1.45 -8.09 39.95
N ARG A 358 -2.11 -8.42 41.04
CA ARG A 358 -3.11 -7.57 41.71
C ARG A 358 -2.58 -7.22 43.11
N GLY A 359 -3.07 -6.14 43.71
CA GLY A 359 -2.57 -5.55 44.97
C GLY A 359 -2.16 -6.55 46.06
N ALA A 360 -1.18 -6.09 46.87
CA ALA A 360 -0.19 -6.81 47.69
C ALA A 360 -0.53 -8.22 48.19
N ALA A 361 0.47 -9.11 48.11
CA ALA A 361 0.63 -10.14 49.13
C ALA A 361 0.60 -9.43 50.49
N THR A 362 -0.47 -9.67 51.25
CA THR A 362 -0.60 -9.24 52.64
C THR A 362 0.55 -9.75 53.49
#